data_AF-A0A1W1EGG6-F1
#
_entry.id   AF-A0A1W1EGG6-F1
#
_cell.length_a   1.000
_cell.length_b   1.000
_cell.length_c   1.000
_cell.angle_alpha   90.00
_cell.angle_beta   90.00
_cell.angle_gamma   90.00
#
_symmetry.space_group_name_H-M   'P 1'
#
loop_
_entity.id
_entity.type
_entity.pdbx_description
1 polymer ?
#
loop_
_entity_poly.entity_id
_entity_poly.type
_entity_poly.pdbx_seq_one_letter_code
_entity_poly.pdbx_strand_id
1 'polypeptide(L)' 'MATKHVEHIEAYSPQFGTMIPSGFQKFLRTCVIWQIVRFVAINIKMTVLIVKSHH' A
#
# COMPACT_ATOMS: atom_id res chain seq x y z
N MET A 1 24.32 27.15 -15.96
CA MET A 1 24.05 25.95 -16.79
C MET A 1 22.61 25.53 -16.55
N ALA A 2 21.75 25.81 -17.54
CA ALA A 2 20.39 25.33 -17.82
C ALA A 2 19.51 24.78 -16.67
N THR A 3 18.45 25.52 -16.37
CA THR A 3 17.15 25.01 -15.89
C THR A 3 16.64 23.94 -16.86
N LYS A 4 16.64 22.66 -16.46
CA LYS A 4 16.01 21.58 -17.24
C LYS A 4 14.88 20.95 -16.45
N HIS A 5 13.69 21.11 -17.01
CA HIS A 5 12.43 20.55 -16.58
C HIS A 5 12.54 19.02 -16.48
N VAL A 6 12.48 18.48 -15.27
CA VAL A 6 12.38 17.02 -15.06
C VAL A 6 10.89 16.67 -15.14
N GLU A 7 10.34 16.67 -16.35
CA GLU A 7 8.91 16.39 -16.58
C GLU A 7 8.58 14.89 -16.64
N HIS A 8 9.57 13.99 -16.60
CA HIS A 8 9.31 12.55 -16.59
C HIS A 8 10.30 11.80 -15.69
N ILE A 9 9.90 11.59 -14.43
CA ILE A 9 10.54 10.59 -13.58
C ILE A 9 9.99 9.23 -14.03
N GLU A 10 10.81 8.43 -14.72
CA GLU A 10 10.44 7.08 -15.09
C GLU A 10 10.13 6.25 -13.84
N ALA A 11 8.95 5.62 -13.82
CA ALA A 11 8.59 4.65 -12.79
C ALA A 11 9.65 3.54 -12.78
N TYR A 12 10.14 3.16 -11.59
CA TYR A 12 11.18 2.14 -11.36
C TYR A 12 12.63 2.51 -11.70
N SER A 13 12.96 3.79 -11.90
CA SER A 13 14.37 4.22 -11.91
C SER A 13 15.03 3.99 -10.53
N PRO A 14 16.37 3.84 -10.42
CA PRO A 14 17.05 3.71 -9.12
C PRO A 14 16.86 4.93 -8.19
N GLN A 15 16.55 6.10 -8.77
CA GLN A 15 16.15 7.32 -8.09
C GLN A 15 14.69 7.31 -7.61
N PHE A 16 13.89 6.34 -8.06
CA PHE A 16 12.56 6.03 -7.55
C PHE A 16 12.73 5.33 -6.19
N GLY A 17 13.09 6.13 -5.18
CA GLY A 17 13.32 5.66 -3.83
C GLY A 17 12.17 4.78 -3.35
N THR A 18 12.47 3.73 -2.59
CA THR A 18 11.47 2.86 -1.98
C THR A 18 10.40 3.73 -1.33
N MET A 19 9.13 3.55 -1.70
CA MET A 19 8.01 4.29 -1.15
C MET A 19 8.12 4.32 0.39
N ILE A 20 8.59 5.45 0.93
CA ILE A 20 8.74 5.59 2.37
C ILE A 20 7.33 5.74 2.91
N PRO A 21 6.87 4.81 3.78
CA PRO A 21 5.52 4.88 4.30
C PRO A 21 5.38 6.19 5.07
N SER A 22 4.37 6.96 4.70
CA SER A 22 4.05 8.23 5.36
C SER A 22 3.79 7.98 6.86
N GLY A 23 4.00 9.00 7.69
CA GLY A 23 3.80 8.88 9.15
C GLY A 23 2.42 8.33 9.51
N PHE A 24 1.41 8.64 8.70
CA PHE A 24 0.06 8.10 8.82
C PHE A 24 -0.02 6.59 8.54
N GLN A 25 0.65 6.07 7.51
CA GLN A 25 0.74 4.63 7.26
C GLN A 25 1.45 3.88 8.41
N LYS A 26 2.46 4.51 9.03
CA LYS A 26 3.12 3.96 10.22
C LYS A 26 2.18 3.96 11.44
N PHE A 27 1.44 5.03 11.67
CA PHE A 27 0.45 5.13 12.76
C PHE A 27 -0.69 4.10 12.61
N LEU A 28 -1.23 3.95 11.40
CA LEU A 28 -2.20 2.91 11.11
C LEU A 28 -1.61 1.52 11.38
N ARG A 29 -0.32 1.29 11.11
CA ARG A 29 0.33 0.01 11.45
C ARG A 29 0.46 -0.24 12.95
N THR A 30 0.56 0.77 13.81
CA THR A 30 0.71 0.59 15.27
C THR A 30 -0.63 0.54 16.02
N CYS A 31 -1.72 1.04 15.45
CA CYS A 31 -3.02 1.04 16.10
C CYS A 31 -3.65 -0.37 16.15
N VAL A 32 -3.77 -0.96 17.34
CA VAL A 32 -4.33 -2.30 17.57
C VAL A 32 -5.80 -2.40 17.12
N ILE A 33 -6.59 -1.34 17.33
CA ILE A 33 -7.99 -1.29 16.87
C ILE A 33 -8.04 -1.39 15.34
N TRP A 34 -7.14 -0.68 14.63
CA TRP A 34 -7.05 -0.77 13.17
C TRP A 34 -6.51 -2.11 12.68
N GLN A 35 -5.62 -2.75 13.44
CA GLN A 35 -5.16 -4.10 13.14
C GLN A 35 -6.30 -5.12 13.20
N ILE A 36 -7.20 -5.03 14.19
CA ILE A 36 -8.38 -5.91 14.29
C ILE A 36 -9.32 -5.71 13.10
N VAL A 37 -9.61 -4.46 12.74
CA VAL A 37 -10.46 -4.15 11.57
C VAL A 37 -9.86 -4.73 10.28
N ARG A 38 -8.54 -4.58 10.07
CA ARG A 38 -7.86 -5.18 8.91
C ARG A 38 -7.86 -6.71 8.95
N PHE A 39 -7.70 -7.32 10.12
CA PHE A 39 -7.78 -8.76 10.28
C PHE A 39 -9.14 -9.29 9.85
N VAL A 40 -10.23 -8.69 10.35
CA VAL A 40 -11.60 -9.06 9.97
C VAL A 40 -11.83 -8.87 8.48
N ALA A 41 -11.45 -7.71 7.92
CA ALA A 41 -11.63 -7.41 6.50
C ALA A 41 -10.88 -8.40 5.57
N ILE A 42 -9.66 -8.79 5.93
CA ILE A 42 -8.87 -9.77 5.16
C ILE A 42 -9.53 -11.15 5.23
N ASN A 43 -9.92 -11.60 6.42
CA ASN A 43 -10.58 -12.90 6.58
C ASN A 43 -11.89 -12.96 5.78
N ILE A 44 -12.72 -11.92 5.85
CA ILE A 44 -13.96 -11.83 5.04
C ILE A 44 -13.63 -11.91 3.55
N LYS A 45 -12.68 -11.13 3.05
CA LYS A 45 -12.30 -11.14 1.62
C LYS A 45 -11.82 -12.52 1.16
N MET A 46 -11.02 -13.19 1.97
CA MET A 46 -10.52 -14.53 1.65
C MET A 46 -11.65 -15.56 1.67
N THR A 47 -12.53 -15.53 2.67
CA THR A 47 -13.71 -16.41 2.72
C THR A 47 -14.61 -16.18 1.52
N VAL A 48 -14.91 -14.93 1.17
CA VAL A 48 -15.73 -14.59 -0.01
C VAL A 48 -15.07 -15.08 -1.30
N LEU A 49 -13.76 -14.93 -1.44
CA LEU A 49 -13.02 -15.41 -2.61
C LEU A 49 -13.10 -16.93 -2.74
N ILE A 50 -12.87 -17.66 -1.64
CA ILE A 50 -12.95 -19.13 -1.62
C ILE A 50 -14.37 -19.60 -1.99
N VAL A 51 -15.41 -18.98 -1.40
CA VAL A 51 -16.81 -19.32 -1.70
C VAL A 51 -17.14 -19.03 -3.16
N LYS A 52 -16.68 -17.90 -3.72
CA LYS A 52 -16.85 -17.58 -5.14
C LYS A 52 -16.09 -18.52 -6.07
N SER A 53 -14.92 -18.99 -5.68
CA SER A 53 -14.10 -19.88 -6.51
C SER A 53 -14.57 -21.33 -6.52
N HIS A 54 -15.36 -21.73 -5.51
CA HIS A 54 -15.84 -23.10 -5.36
C HIS A 54 -17.21 -23.34 -6.03
N HIS A 55 -17.82 -22.29 -6.63
CA HIS A 55 -19.12 -22.35 -7.28
C HIS A 55 -19.03 -22.13 -8.80
#